data_AF-A0A914V3X8-F1
#
_entry.id   AF-A0A914V3X8-F1
#
_cell.length_a   1.000
_cell.length_b   1.000
_cell.length_c   1.000
_cell.angle_alpha   90.00
_cell.angle_beta   90.00
_cell.angle_gamma   90.00
#
_symmetry.space_group_name_H-M   'P 1'
#
loop_
_entity.id
_entity.type
_entity.pdbx_description
1 polymer ?
#
loop_
_entity_poly.entity_id
_entity_poly.type
_entity_poly.pdbx_seq_one_letter_code
_entity_poly.pdbx_strand_id
1 'polypeptide(L)'
;MKLNYRFSNLLGTVYKQGNVQFTSDGNTVISPVGNKVTLYDLKNHLSETLPIESILNIAVVALNPAGTHLLLINDGGEALYVSLISKTILHRHRFHKRVKDVRFSPDGR
;
A
#
# COMPACT_ATOMS: atom_id res chain seq x y z
N MET A 1 -21.00 -0.72 -27.98
CA MET A 1 -20.51 -1.08 -26.63
C MET A 1 -19.23 -0.28 -26.35
N LYS A 2 -19.10 0.39 -25.20
CA LYS A 2 -17.91 1.20 -24.87
C LYS A 2 -16.89 0.30 -24.14
N LEU A 3 -15.66 0.20 -24.63
CA LEU A 3 -14.65 -0.79 -24.19
C LEU A 3 -13.57 -0.22 -23.24
N ASN A 4 -13.87 0.85 -22.51
CA ASN A 4 -12.88 1.56 -21.67
C ASN A 4 -12.80 0.99 -20.25
N TYR A 5 -12.47 -0.30 -20.12
CA TYR A 5 -12.29 -0.93 -18.82
C TYR A 5 -11.07 -0.41 -18.08
N ARG A 6 -11.20 -0.26 -16.77
CA ARG A 6 -10.11 0.10 -15.86
C ARG A 6 -10.10 -0.86 -14.70
N PHE A 7 -8.92 -1.07 -14.13
CA PHE A 7 -8.81 -1.76 -12.86
C PHE A 7 -9.64 -1.01 -11.79
N SER A 8 -10.43 -1.75 -11.02
CA SER A 8 -11.31 -1.19 -9.99
C SER A 8 -10.96 -1.73 -8.61
N ASN A 9 -10.98 -3.05 -8.43
CA ASN A 9 -10.66 -3.67 -7.16
C ASN A 9 -10.17 -5.10 -7.37
N LEU A 10 -9.45 -5.64 -6.39
CA LEU A 10 -9.06 -7.05 -6.32
C LEU A 10 -9.89 -7.72 -5.22
N LEU A 11 -10.60 -8.78 -5.59
CA LEU A 11 -11.42 -9.57 -4.68
C LEU A 11 -10.93 -11.03 -4.63
N GLY A 12 -11.23 -11.73 -3.54
CA GLY A 12 -10.91 -13.15 -3.36
C GLY A 12 -9.63 -13.44 -2.55
N THR A 13 -8.80 -12.43 -2.29
CA THR A 13 -7.69 -12.51 -1.32
C THR A 13 -7.73 -11.28 -0.41
N VAL A 14 -7.56 -11.49 0.89
CA VAL A 14 -7.62 -10.41 1.90
C VAL A 14 -6.25 -10.02 2.44
N TYR A 15 -5.28 -10.93 2.30
CA TYR A 15 -3.91 -10.75 2.77
C TYR A 15 -3.01 -11.74 2.05
N LYS A 16 -1.82 -11.28 1.67
CA LYS A 16 -0.72 -12.13 1.23
C LYS A 16 0.60 -11.44 1.52
N GLN A 17 1.30 -11.97 2.53
CA GLN A 17 2.66 -11.61 2.93
C GLN A 17 2.79 -10.17 3.47
N GLY A 18 3.87 -9.91 4.22
CA GLY A 18 4.23 -8.60 4.73
C GLY A 18 3.46 -8.20 5.98
N ASN A 19 3.74 -7.01 6.50
CA ASN A 19 3.00 -6.46 7.64
C ASN A 19 1.68 -5.81 7.20
N VAL A 20 0.76 -5.73 8.15
CA VAL A 20 -0.50 -4.99 8.03
C VAL A 20 -0.37 -3.68 8.82
N GLN A 21 -0.96 -2.60 8.33
CA GLN A 21 -0.89 -1.29 8.96
C GLN A 21 -2.31 -0.74 9.15
N PHE A 22 -2.58 -0.10 10.28
CA PHE A 22 -3.81 0.68 10.47
C PHE A 22 -3.58 2.14 10.10
N THR A 23 -4.63 2.81 9.65
CA THR A 23 -4.68 4.28 9.67
C THR A 23 -4.63 4.79 11.11
N SER A 24 -4.19 6.04 11.29
CA SER A 24 -4.02 6.65 12.62
C SER A 24 -5.33 6.75 13.41
N ASP A 25 -6.46 6.83 12.73
CA ASP A 25 -7.81 6.82 13.32
C ASP A 25 -8.34 5.39 13.62
N GLY A 26 -7.61 4.35 13.23
CA GLY A 26 -7.97 2.95 13.42
C GLY A 26 -9.10 2.42 12.53
N ASN A 27 -9.67 3.25 11.64
CA ASN A 27 -10.84 2.87 10.84
C ASN A 27 -10.50 2.00 9.63
N THR A 28 -9.29 2.15 9.07
CA THR A 28 -8.90 1.48 7.84
C THR A 28 -7.69 0.56 8.07
N VAL A 29 -7.81 -0.67 7.56
CA VAL A 29 -6.71 -1.64 7.51
C VAL A 29 -6.06 -1.62 6.14
N ILE A 30 -4.75 -1.42 6.10
CA ILE A 30 -3.92 -1.42 4.91
C ILE A 30 -3.23 -2.78 4.83
N SER A 31 -3.66 -3.61 3.88
CA SER A 31 -3.24 -5.01 3.75
C SER A 31 -2.55 -5.26 2.41
N PRO A 32 -1.34 -5.85 2.39
CA PRO A 32 -0.74 -6.35 1.17
C PRO A 32 -1.53 -7.55 0.63
N VAL A 33 -1.76 -7.56 -0.68
CA VAL A 33 -2.44 -8.64 -1.42
C VAL A 33 -1.57 -9.10 -2.59
N GLY A 34 -0.34 -9.52 -2.26
CA GLY A 34 0.68 -9.86 -3.24
C GLY A 34 1.46 -8.62 -3.64
N ASN A 35 1.43 -8.24 -4.92
CA ASN A 35 2.16 -7.07 -5.43
C ASN A 35 1.35 -5.76 -5.40
N LYS A 36 0.15 -5.78 -4.81
CA LYS A 36 -0.76 -4.64 -4.60
C LYS A 36 -1.12 -4.51 -3.12
N VAL A 37 -1.81 -3.41 -2.78
CA VAL A 37 -2.32 -3.13 -1.44
C VAL A 37 -3.79 -2.80 -1.51
N THR A 38 -4.55 -3.37 -0.58
CA THR A 38 -5.98 -3.09 -0.39
C THR A 38 -6.20 -2.35 0.93
N LEU A 39 -7.01 -1.30 0.87
CA LEU A 39 -7.51 -0.52 1.98
C LEU A 39 -8.90 -1.06 2.34
N TYR A 40 -9.06 -1.55 3.57
CA TYR A 40 -10.33 -2.02 4.11
C TYR A 40 -10.84 -1.01 5.14
N ASP A 41 -11.81 -0.19 4.74
CA ASP A 41 -12.52 0.71 5.64
C ASP A 41 -13.55 -0.10 6.44
N LEU A 42 -13.20 -0.36 7.70
CA LEU A 42 -13.99 -1.18 8.60
C LEU A 42 -15.25 -0.46 9.09
N LYS A 43 -15.23 0.87 9.10
CA LYS A 43 -16.35 1.70 9.57
C LYS A 43 -17.45 1.79 8.52
N ASN A 44 -17.07 1.93 7.26
CA ASN A 44 -18.01 2.10 6.15
C ASN A 44 -18.26 0.81 5.36
N HIS A 45 -17.62 -0.30 5.72
CA HIS A 45 -17.69 -1.58 5.01
C HIS A 45 -17.27 -1.48 3.54
N LEU A 46 -16.24 -0.69 3.26
CA LEU A 46 -15.71 -0.47 1.91
C LEU A 46 -14.33 -1.10 1.76
N SER A 47 -14.01 -1.51 0.54
CA SER A 47 -12.65 -1.92 0.19
C SER A 47 -12.21 -1.27 -1.11
N GLU A 48 -10.94 -0.88 -1.17
CA GLU A 48 -10.32 -0.33 -2.36
C GLU A 48 -8.91 -0.89 -2.52
N THR A 49 -8.62 -1.50 -3.66
CA THR A 49 -7.25 -1.86 -4.04
C THR A 49 -6.63 -0.72 -4.82
N LEU A 50 -5.49 -0.21 -4.34
CA LEU A 50 -4.82 0.90 -4.99
C LEU A 50 -4.46 0.56 -6.44
N PRO A 51 -4.63 1.49 -7.41
CA PRO A 51 -4.34 1.28 -8.83
C PRO A 51 -2.83 1.38 -9.13
N ILE A 52 -2.02 0.82 -8.25
CA ILE A 52 -0.56 0.77 -8.32
C ILE A 52 -0.12 -0.69 -8.19
N GLU A 53 1.11 -0.97 -8.61
CA GLU A 53 1.70 -2.29 -8.46
C GLU A 53 3.20 -2.24 -8.32
N SER A 54 3.69 -3.22 -7.58
CA SER A 54 5.09 -3.58 -7.53
C SER A 54 5.38 -4.75 -8.48
N ILE A 55 6.65 -4.93 -8.82
CA ILE A 55 7.11 -6.03 -9.67
C ILE A 55 7.09 -7.37 -8.89
N LEU A 56 7.27 -7.32 -7.56
CA LEU A 56 7.30 -8.47 -6.66
C LEU A 56 6.27 -8.30 -5.53
N ASN A 57 6.11 -9.33 -4.69
CA ASN A 57 5.24 -9.23 -3.51
C ASN A 57 5.71 -8.12 -2.58
N ILE A 58 4.75 -7.37 -2.04
CA ILE A 58 4.97 -6.34 -1.03
C ILE A 58 5.26 -7.05 0.30
N ALA A 59 6.38 -6.68 0.90
CA ALA A 59 6.90 -7.26 2.13
C ALA A 59 6.81 -6.27 3.31
N VAL A 60 6.89 -4.97 3.04
CA VAL A 60 6.82 -3.92 4.07
C VAL A 60 5.86 -2.82 3.63
N VAL A 61 4.98 -2.40 4.55
CA VAL A 61 4.04 -1.28 4.41
C VAL A 61 4.27 -0.33 5.56
N ALA A 62 4.51 0.94 5.26
CA ALA A 62 4.59 2.00 6.27
C ALA A 62 3.67 3.16 5.87
N LEU A 63 2.88 3.65 6.82
CA LEU A 63 2.04 4.84 6.66
C LEU A 63 2.69 6.00 7.39
N ASN A 64 2.72 7.17 6.75
CA ASN A 64 3.19 8.38 7.43
C ASN A 64 2.22 8.80 8.55
N PRO A 65 2.66 9.55 9.57
CA PRO A 65 1.80 9.94 10.70
C PRO A 65 0.54 10.71 10.28
N ALA A 66 0.61 11.49 9.20
CA ALA A 66 -0.51 12.25 8.67
C ALA A 66 -1.54 11.39 7.91
N GLY A 67 -1.26 10.11 7.64
CA GLY A 67 -2.17 9.21 6.92
C GLY A 67 -2.34 9.52 5.43
N THR A 68 -1.42 10.28 4.83
CA THR A 68 -1.52 10.77 3.45
C THR A 68 -0.63 10.04 2.46
N HIS A 69 0.42 9.36 2.94
CA HIS A 69 1.43 8.72 2.11
C HIS A 69 1.82 7.35 2.64
N LEU A 70 2.04 6.42 1.72
CA LEU A 70 2.57 5.08 1.98
C LEU A 70 3.99 4.95 1.44
N LEU A 71 4.82 4.21 2.17
CA LEU A 71 6.01 3.57 1.61
C LEU A 71 5.75 2.07 1.55
N LEU A 72 5.78 1.52 0.34
CA LEU A 72 5.57 0.10 0.06
C LEU A 72 6.90 -0.48 -0.42
N ILE A 73 7.39 -1.55 0.19
CA ILE A 73 8.65 -2.18 -0.22
C ILE A 73 8.40 -3.63 -0.56
N ASN A 74 8.89 -4.06 -1.72
CA ASN A 74 8.78 -5.44 -2.15
C ASN A 74 9.96 -6.31 -1.68
N ASP A 75 9.84 -7.63 -1.90
CA ASP A 75 10.88 -8.60 -1.51
C ASP A 75 12.26 -8.33 -2.11
N GLY A 76 12.31 -7.71 -3.29
CA GLY A 76 13.55 -7.32 -3.97
C GLY A 76 14.18 -6.03 -3.45
N GLY A 77 13.54 -5.32 -2.51
CA GLY A 77 14.02 -4.06 -1.98
C GLY A 77 13.70 -2.84 -2.84
N GLU A 78 12.76 -2.93 -3.80
CA GLU A 78 12.20 -1.76 -4.47
C GLU A 78 11.10 -1.14 -3.57
N ALA A 79 11.25 0.14 -3.30
CA ALA A 79 10.34 0.97 -2.54
C ALA A 79 9.52 1.87 -3.46
N LEU A 80 8.21 1.93 -3.22
CA LEU A 80 7.26 2.80 -3.87
C LEU A 80 6.76 3.80 -2.83
N TYR A 81 7.03 5.08 -3.05
CA TYR A 81 6.42 6.16 -2.27
C TYR A 81 5.12 6.55 -2.96
N VAL A 82 3.98 6.40 -2.28
CA VAL A 82 2.64 6.47 -2.86
C VAL A 82 1.82 7.52 -2.12
N SER A 83 1.10 8.37 -2.87
CA SER A 83 0.09 9.27 -2.31
C SER A 83 -1.24 8.55 -2.19
N LEU A 84 -1.86 8.60 -1.02
CA LEU A 84 -3.22 8.08 -0.80
C LEU A 84 -4.30 9.03 -1.34
N ILE A 85 -3.97 10.30 -1.55
CA ILE A 85 -4.91 11.30 -2.08
C ILE A 85 -5.07 11.10 -3.59
N SER A 86 -3.95 11.11 -4.33
CA SER A 86 -3.98 10.93 -5.79
C SER A 86 -3.99 9.46 -6.21
N LYS A 87 -3.69 8.53 -5.30
CA LYS A 87 -3.59 7.08 -5.56
C LYS A 87 -2.53 6.75 -6.60
N THR A 88 -1.43 7.50 -6.61
CA THR A 88 -0.33 7.39 -7.56
C THR A 88 1.01 7.17 -6.87
N ILE A 89 1.94 6.55 -7.59
CA ILE A 89 3.34 6.46 -7.17
C ILE A 89 4.00 7.82 -7.43
N LEU A 90 4.53 8.43 -6.39
CA LEU A 90 5.27 9.68 -6.44
C LEU A 90 6.77 9.45 -6.72
N HIS A 91 7.33 8.38 -6.14
CA HIS A 91 8.75 8.08 -6.30
C HIS A 91 9.03 6.58 -6.19
N ARG A 92 10.09 6.12 -6.85
CA ARG A 92 10.62 4.76 -6.76
C ARG A 92 12.07 4.80 -6.30
N HIS A 93 12.40 4.00 -5.31
CA HIS A 93 13.76 3.88 -4.79
C HIS A 93 14.16 2.41 -4.70
N ARG A 94 15.43 2.07 -4.88
CA ARG A 94 15.93 0.69 -4.72
C ARG A 94 16.97 0.64 -3.61
N PHE A 95 16.68 -0.14 -2.58
CA PHE A 95 17.61 -0.38 -1.48
C PHE A 95 18.70 -1.40 -1.83
N HIS A 96 18.56 -2.12 -2.95
CA HIS A 96 19.48 -3.17 -3.41
C HIS A 96 19.72 -4.30 -2.41
N LYS A 97 18.81 -4.46 -1.45
CA LYS A 97 18.78 -5.52 -0.46
C LYS A 97 17.37 -5.69 0.09
N ARG A 98 17.10 -6.86 0.67
CA ARG A 98 15.83 -7.10 1.36
C ARG A 98 15.70 -6.15 2.56
N VAL A 99 14.60 -5.40 2.59
CA VAL A 99 14.24 -4.55 3.73
C VAL A 99 13.30 -5.35 4.63
N LYS A 100 13.62 -5.39 5.93
CA LYS A 100 12.85 -6.17 6.92
C LYS A 100 11.76 -5.36 7.60
N ASP A 101 11.99 -4.06 7.77
CA ASP A 101 11.07 -3.15 8.46
C ASP A 101 11.34 -1.71 8.06
N VAL A 102 10.31 -0.87 8.10
CA VAL A 102 10.37 0.57 7.93
C VAL A 102 9.30 1.24 8.79
N ARG A 103 9.68 2.35 9.42
CA ARG A 103 8.74 3.21 10.13
C ARG A 103 9.05 4.66 9.81
N PHE A 104 8.00 5.47 9.61
CA PHE A 104 8.14 6.92 9.55
C PHE A 104 8.36 7.49 10.96
N SER A 105 9.18 8.54 11.07
CA SER A 105 9.28 9.28 12.33
C SER A 105 7.89 9.78 12.77
N PRO A 106 7.55 9.75 14.07
CA PRO A 106 6.26 10.24 14.56
C PRO A 106 5.99 11.72 14.24
N ASP A 107 7.04 12.54 14.06
CA ASP A 107 6.94 13.95 13.66
C ASP A 107 6.81 14.15 12.14
N GLY A 108 6.87 13.06 11.37
CA GLY A 108 6.74 13.06 9.91
C GLY A 108 7.95 13.64 9.16
N ARG A 109 9.07 13.86 9.83
CA ARG A 109 10.32 14.36 9.25
C ARG A 109 11.39 13.28 9.10
#